data_AF-A0A834YQD1-F1
#
_entry.id   AF-A0A834YQD1-F1
#
_cell.length_a   1.000
_cell.length_b   1.000
_cell.length_c   1.000
_cell.angle_alpha   90.00
_cell.angle_beta   90.00
_cell.angle_gamma   90.00
#
_symmetry.space_group_name_H-M   'P 1'
#
loop_
_entity.id
_entity.type
_entity.pdbx_description
1 polymer ?
#
loop_
_entity_poly.entity_id
_entity_poly.type
_entity_poly.pdbx_seq_one_letter_code
_entity_poly.pdbx_strand_id
1 'polypeptide(L)'
;MHSNHNLVTKFLKDTLNFRGFVILEWEGIDRITSLPHSNYTYSVLAGIQAGIYMEMVPLNHTEFINDLTYLVKNEFIIMSRIDDVVRRILRVKFTMGLFENPLADLSQVDKLGSQVNYSVYPFSNADVPKFQIG
;
A
#
# COMPACT_ATOMS: atom_id res chain seq x y z
N MET A 1 7.21 -2.63 -13.74
CA MET A 1 5.87 -2.04 -13.49
C MET A 1 5.91 -0.90 -12.48
N HIS A 2 6.62 -1.04 -11.35
CA HIS A 2 6.69 -0.01 -10.29
C HIS A 2 7.28 1.35 -10.70
N SER A 3 7.92 1.46 -11.87
CA SER A 3 8.37 2.72 -12.48
C SER A 3 7.53 3.18 -13.69
N ASN A 4 6.39 2.53 -13.98
CA ASN A 4 5.61 2.82 -15.20
C ASN A 4 4.63 3.99 -15.00
N HIS A 5 5.10 5.21 -15.27
CA HIS A 5 4.30 6.43 -15.18
C HIS A 5 3.07 6.43 -16.11
N ASN A 6 3.16 5.85 -17.30
CA ASN A 6 2.06 5.87 -18.26
C ASN A 6 0.86 5.05 -17.78
N LEU A 7 1.11 3.88 -17.17
CA LEU A 7 0.02 3.06 -16.63
C LEU A 7 -0.49 3.60 -15.29
N VAL A 8 0.42 3.98 -14.39
CA VAL A 8 0.04 4.38 -13.02
C VAL A 8 -0.58 5.77 -12.98
N THR A 9 0.06 6.76 -13.60
CA THR A 9 -0.45 8.13 -13.57
C THR A 9 -1.42 8.35 -14.73
N LYS A 10 -0.96 8.27 -15.98
CA LYS A 10 -1.80 8.68 -17.11
C LYS A 10 -3.04 7.81 -17.27
N PHE A 11 -2.92 6.50 -17.16
CA PHE A 11 -4.07 5.62 -17.34
C PHE A 11 -4.91 5.49 -16.07
N LEU A 12 -4.35 4.99 -14.97
CA LEU A 12 -5.13 4.74 -13.75
C LEU A 12 -5.63 6.04 -13.10
N LYS A 13 -4.75 7.02 -12.85
CA LYS A 13 -5.17 8.25 -12.15
C LYS A 13 -5.92 9.20 -13.07
N ASP A 14 -5.44 9.43 -14.29
CA ASP A 14 -5.99 10.48 -15.15
C ASP A 14 -7.15 9.93 -16.01
N THR A 15 -6.96 8.84 -16.76
CA THR A 15 -8.01 8.26 -17.62
C THR A 15 -9.13 7.60 -16.83
N LEU A 16 -8.81 6.71 -15.88
CA LEU A 16 -9.81 6.02 -15.06
C LEU A 16 -10.29 6.84 -13.86
N ASN A 17 -9.75 8.05 -13.69
CA ASN A 17 -10.12 8.98 -12.63
C ASN A 17 -9.95 8.37 -11.22
N PHE A 18 -8.98 7.48 -11.02
CA PHE A 18 -8.77 6.81 -9.73
C PHE A 18 -8.43 7.82 -8.63
N ARG A 19 -9.19 7.80 -7.52
CA ARG A 19 -9.09 8.77 -6.43
C ARG A 19 -8.51 8.24 -5.12
N GLY A 20 -8.21 6.93 -5.05
CA GLY A 20 -7.46 6.33 -3.95
C GLY A 20 -5.95 6.59 -4.06
N PHE A 21 -5.15 5.84 -3.29
CA PHE A 21 -3.69 5.83 -3.35
C PHE A 21 -3.18 4.50 -3.93
N VAL A 22 -1.94 4.49 -4.43
CA VAL A 22 -1.29 3.31 -5.01
C VAL A 22 -0.19 2.84 -4.06
N ILE A 23 -0.20 1.57 -3.72
CA ILE A 23 0.76 0.89 -2.83
C ILE A 23 1.71 0.01 -3.67
N LEU A 24 2.96 -0.10 -3.22
CA LEU A 24 3.93 -1.03 -3.78
C LEU A 24 3.76 -2.42 -3.17
N GLU A 25 4.14 -3.43 -3.96
CA GLU A 25 4.36 -4.77 -3.43
C GLU A 25 5.58 -4.77 -2.48
N TRP A 26 5.72 -5.85 -1.71
CA TRP A 26 6.89 -6.12 -0.88
C TRP A 26 8.19 -5.93 -1.66
N GLU A 27 9.07 -5.03 -1.19
CA GLU A 27 10.35 -4.69 -1.85
C GLU A 27 10.19 -4.26 -3.33
N GLY A 28 9.03 -3.69 -3.68
CA GLY A 28 8.72 -3.31 -5.06
C GLY A 28 9.65 -2.22 -5.60
N ILE A 29 10.17 -1.33 -4.75
CA ILE A 29 11.17 -0.32 -5.10
C ILE A 29 12.54 -0.96 -5.31
N ASP A 30 12.97 -1.87 -4.44
CA ASP A 30 14.26 -2.57 -4.56
C ASP A 30 14.41 -3.27 -5.91
N ARG A 31 13.31 -3.80 -6.44
CA ARG A 31 13.27 -4.57 -7.70
C ARG A 31 13.07 -3.70 -8.95
N ILE A 32 13.14 -2.37 -8.83
CA ILE A 32 13.15 -1.48 -10.00
C ILE A 32 14.46 -1.64 -10.79
N THR A 33 15.56 -1.89 -10.10
CA THR A 33 16.87 -2.16 -10.71
C THR A 33 17.04 -3.64 -11.04
N SER A 34 17.83 -3.95 -12.08
CA SER A 34 18.04 -5.34 -12.54
C SER A 34 18.70 -6.24 -11.48
N LEU A 35 19.64 -5.68 -10.73
CA LEU A 35 20.09 -6.27 -9.47
C LEU A 35 19.32 -5.55 -8.35
N PRO A 36 18.55 -6.25 -7.51
CA PRO A 36 17.76 -5.60 -6.48
C PRO A 36 18.62 -4.69 -5.58
N HIS A 37 18.09 -3.53 -5.23
CA HIS A 37 18.71 -2.57 -4.30
C HIS A 37 20.06 -1.99 -4.77
N SER A 38 20.47 -2.20 -6.03
CA SER A 38 21.78 -1.74 -6.52
C SER A 38 21.89 -0.22 -6.68
N ASN A 39 20.76 0.47 -6.82
CA ASN A 39 20.68 1.93 -6.79
C ASN A 39 19.33 2.34 -6.17
N TYR A 40 19.26 2.27 -4.85
CA TYR A 40 18.02 2.50 -4.13
C TYR A 40 17.48 3.93 -4.29
N THR A 41 18.34 4.95 -4.26
CA THR A 41 17.93 6.34 -4.48
C THR A 41 17.28 6.55 -5.85
N TYR A 42 17.80 5.92 -6.91
CA TYR A 42 17.14 5.91 -8.22
C TYR A 42 15.79 5.20 -8.18
N SER A 43 15.70 4.06 -7.50
CA SER A 43 14.45 3.33 -7.34
C SER A 43 13.38 4.16 -6.63
N VAL A 44 13.74 4.88 -5.56
CA VAL A 44 12.85 5.83 -4.87
C VAL A 44 12.38 6.92 -5.84
N LEU A 45 13.31 7.56 -6.55
CA LEU A 45 12.97 8.61 -7.53
C LEU A 45 12.01 8.09 -8.61
N ALA A 46 12.31 6.94 -9.21
CA ALA A 46 11.52 6.35 -10.28
C ALA A 46 10.12 5.94 -9.82
N GLY A 47 10.01 5.34 -8.62
CA GLY A 47 8.72 4.96 -8.04
C GLY A 47 7.82 6.16 -7.75
N ILE A 48 8.38 7.21 -7.13
CA ILE A 48 7.66 8.45 -6.82
C ILE A 48 7.21 9.17 -8.10
N GLN A 49 8.08 9.25 -9.11
CA GLN A 49 7.74 9.85 -10.40
C GLN A 49 6.67 9.06 -11.15
N ALA A 50 6.65 7.73 -11.04
CA ALA A 50 5.59 6.90 -11.60
C ALA A 50 4.23 7.14 -10.92
N GLY A 51 4.26 7.60 -9.67
CA GLY A 51 3.09 7.95 -8.89
C GLY A 51 2.74 6.94 -7.80
N ILE A 52 3.72 6.17 -7.33
CA ILE A 52 3.59 5.16 -6.26
C ILE A 52 4.32 5.62 -4.99
N TYR A 53 3.74 5.40 -3.82
CA TYR A 53 4.17 6.10 -2.62
C TYR A 53 4.03 5.38 -1.29
N MET A 54 3.09 4.46 -1.18
CA MET A 54 3.07 3.61 0.00
C MET A 54 4.01 2.45 -0.30
N GLU A 55 5.26 2.60 0.09
CA GLU A 55 6.21 1.51 0.05
C GLU A 55 5.95 0.58 1.22
N MET A 56 5.79 -0.70 0.90
CA MET A 56 5.80 -1.75 1.90
C MET A 56 7.28 -2.04 2.22
N VAL A 57 7.94 -1.13 2.93
CA VAL A 57 9.30 -1.36 3.45
C VAL A 57 9.19 -2.24 4.69
N PRO A 58 9.61 -3.50 4.64
CA PRO A 58 9.44 -4.39 5.78
C PRO A 58 10.47 -4.11 6.89
N LEU A 59 11.64 -3.56 6.54
CA LEU A 59 12.81 -3.54 7.42
C LEU A 59 13.49 -2.16 7.50
N ASN A 60 13.89 -1.55 6.37
CA ASN A 60 14.76 -0.37 6.36
C ASN A 60 14.06 0.97 6.04
N HIS A 61 12.98 1.29 6.76
CA HIS A 61 12.19 2.51 6.50
C HIS A 61 13.01 3.81 6.63
N THR A 62 14.06 3.83 7.44
CA THR A 62 14.94 4.99 7.63
C THR A 62 15.68 5.36 6.35
N GLU A 63 16.16 4.38 5.59
CA GLU A 63 16.85 4.61 4.30
C GLU A 63 15.90 5.25 3.28
N PHE A 64 14.70 4.69 3.13
CA PHE A 64 13.66 5.28 2.28
C PHE A 64 13.36 6.74 2.64
N ILE A 65 13.15 7.02 3.94
CA ILE A 65 12.85 8.37 4.41
C ILE A 65 14.01 9.32 4.10
N ASN A 66 15.25 8.88 4.31
CA ASN A 66 16.44 9.69 4.04
C ASN A 66 16.58 10.00 2.55
N ASP A 67 16.44 9.00 1.68
CA ASP A 67 16.55 9.16 0.24
C ASP A 67 15.42 10.03 -0.32
N LEU A 68 14.18 9.80 0.11
CA LEU A 68 13.05 10.63 -0.31
C LEU A 68 13.23 12.08 0.16
N THR A 69 13.67 12.28 1.41
CA THR A 69 13.93 13.63 1.94
C THR A 69 15.05 14.31 1.16
N TYR A 70 16.12 13.59 0.83
CA TYR A 70 17.21 14.09 0.00
C TYR A 70 16.71 14.51 -1.38
N LEU A 71 15.92 13.66 -2.06
CA LEU A 71 15.38 13.93 -3.39
C LEU A 71 14.44 15.14 -3.42
N VAL A 72 13.64 15.35 -2.37
CA VAL A 72 12.78 16.53 -2.23
C VAL A 72 13.60 17.79 -1.94
N LYS A 73 14.55 17.73 -1.00
CA LYS A 73 15.40 18.88 -0.63
C LYS A 73 16.25 19.39 -1.79
N ASN A 74 16.69 18.51 -2.67
CA ASN A 74 17.48 18.83 -3.84
C ASN A 74 16.63 18.99 -5.11
N GLU A 75 15.31 19.16 -4.97
CA GLU A 75 14.37 19.48 -6.05
C GLU A 75 14.23 18.43 -7.17
N PHE A 76 14.77 17.22 -6.98
CA PHE A 76 14.53 16.08 -7.88
C PHE A 76 13.07 15.61 -7.84
N ILE A 77 12.39 15.81 -6.71
CA ILE A 77 10.96 15.58 -6.53
C ILE A 77 10.30 16.88 -6.08
N ILE A 78 9.39 17.40 -6.91
CA ILE A 78 8.62 18.60 -6.58
C ILE A 78 7.64 18.34 -5.43
N MET A 79 7.46 19.30 -4.51
CA MET A 79 6.58 19.14 -3.34
C MET A 79 5.12 18.83 -3.71
N SER A 80 4.61 19.35 -4.82
CA SER A 80 3.24 19.04 -5.29
C SER A 80 3.02 17.55 -5.56
N ARG A 81 4.09 16.81 -5.88
CA ARG A 81 4.09 15.36 -6.07
C ARG A 81 3.94 14.65 -4.72
N ILE A 82 4.47 15.20 -3.64
CA ILE A 82 4.26 14.69 -2.27
C ILE A 82 2.85 15.05 -1.78
N ASP A 83 2.36 16.25 -2.10
CA ASP A 83 1.03 16.69 -1.70
C ASP A 83 -0.12 15.87 -2.32
N ASP A 84 -0.03 15.51 -3.61
CA ASP A 84 -1.02 14.63 -4.27
C ASP A 84 -1.23 13.33 -3.48
N VAL A 85 -0.17 12.85 -2.87
CA VAL A 85 -0.07 11.50 -2.31
C VAL A 85 -0.58 11.47 -0.92
N VAL A 86 -0.05 12.38 -0.10
CA VAL A 86 -0.50 12.57 1.26
C VAL A 86 -2.00 12.85 1.23
N ARG A 87 -2.47 13.67 0.29
CA ARG A 87 -3.90 13.91 0.07
C ARG A 87 -4.69 12.63 -0.22
N ARG A 88 -4.17 11.72 -1.06
CA ARG A 88 -4.85 10.44 -1.39
C ARG A 88 -4.84 9.46 -0.22
N ILE A 89 -3.74 9.35 0.52
CA ILE A 89 -3.64 8.52 1.72
C ILE A 89 -4.63 9.03 2.78
N LEU A 90 -4.58 10.34 3.07
CA LEU A 90 -5.48 10.96 4.04
C LEU A 90 -6.93 10.82 3.61
N ARG A 91 -7.25 11.02 2.33
CA ARG A 91 -8.61 10.80 1.80
C ARG A 91 -9.12 9.41 2.17
N VAL A 92 -8.36 8.35 1.88
CA VAL A 92 -8.82 6.98 2.19
C VAL A 92 -8.99 6.79 3.70
N LYS A 93 -8.04 7.26 4.52
CA LYS A 93 -8.13 7.18 5.98
C LYS A 93 -9.36 7.88 6.55
N PHE A 94 -9.69 9.07 6.05
CA PHE A 94 -10.90 9.79 6.45
C PHE A 94 -12.17 9.12 5.92
N THR A 95 -12.19 8.70 4.65
CA THR A 95 -13.36 8.04 4.05
C THR A 95 -13.75 6.75 4.77
N MET A 96 -12.77 5.98 5.26
CA MET A 96 -13.05 4.74 6.01
C MET A 96 -13.31 4.95 7.51
N GLY A 97 -13.29 6.20 8.00
CA GLY A 97 -13.52 6.51 9.41
C GLY A 97 -12.37 6.09 10.34
N LEU A 98 -11.14 5.96 9.82
CA LEU A 98 -9.99 5.48 10.60
C LEU A 98 -9.58 6.46 11.70
N PHE A 99 -9.85 7.76 11.52
CA PHE A 99 -9.56 8.76 12.54
C PHE A 99 -10.57 8.72 13.69
N GLU A 100 -11.81 8.35 13.40
CA GLU A 100 -12.89 8.19 14.38
C GLU A 100 -12.78 6.87 15.12
N ASN A 101 -12.42 5.78 14.42
CA ASN A 101 -12.26 4.44 14.97
C ASN A 101 -10.86 3.88 14.67
N PRO A 102 -9.82 4.37 15.36
CA PRO A 102 -8.42 4.01 15.07
C PRO A 102 -8.01 2.64 15.65
N LEU A 103 -8.80 2.09 16.56
CA LEU A 103 -8.51 0.84 17.27
C LEU A 103 -9.48 -0.27 16.86
N ALA A 104 -9.04 -1.51 17.05
CA ALA A 104 -9.89 -2.66 16.82
C ALA A 104 -11.07 -2.70 17.81
N ASP A 105 -12.25 -3.06 17.30
CA ASP A 105 -13.40 -3.39 18.13
C ASP A 105 -13.32 -4.88 18.52
N LEU A 106 -12.93 -5.14 19.77
CA LEU A 106 -12.77 -6.50 20.29
C LEU A 106 -14.09 -7.27 20.43
N SER A 107 -15.25 -6.60 20.36
CA SER A 107 -16.55 -7.30 20.32
C SER A 107 -16.76 -8.08 19.01
N GLN A 108 -15.92 -7.83 18.00
CA GLN A 108 -15.99 -8.49 16.69
C GLN A 108 -15.20 -9.80 16.63
N VAL A 109 -14.47 -10.19 17.69
CA VAL A 109 -13.59 -11.38 17.68
C VAL A 109 -14.34 -12.67 17.31
N ASP A 110 -15.56 -12.84 17.82
CA ASP A 110 -16.40 -14.01 17.56
C ASP A 110 -16.84 -14.15 16.08
N LYS A 111 -16.62 -13.12 15.25
CA LYS A 111 -16.86 -13.20 13.81
C LYS A 111 -15.79 -14.02 13.09
N LEU A 112 -14.58 -14.14 13.64
CA LEU A 112 -13.51 -14.93 13.03
C LEU A 112 -13.90 -16.41 13.01
N GLY A 113 -14.03 -17.00 11.82
CA GLY A 113 -14.44 -18.40 11.69
C GLY A 113 -15.86 -18.70 12.19
N SER A 114 -16.77 -17.72 12.21
CA SER A 114 -18.17 -17.98 12.56
C SER A 114 -18.85 -18.93 11.56
N GLN A 115 -19.90 -19.66 11.99
CA GLN A 115 -20.64 -20.59 11.12
C GLN A 115 -21.21 -19.90 9.87
N VAL A 116 -21.57 -18.61 9.99
CA VAL A 116 -22.06 -17.80 8.87
C VAL A 116 -20.99 -17.69 7.78
N ASN A 117 -19.70 -17.53 8.14
CA ASN A 117 -18.60 -17.48 7.16
C ASN A 117 -18.44 -18.80 6.41
N TYR A 118 -18.68 -19.94 7.07
CA TYR A 118 -18.60 -21.26 6.45
C TYR A 118 -19.79 -21.57 5.53
N SER A 119 -20.98 -21.07 5.86
CA SER A 119 -22.19 -21.28 5.04
C SER A 119 -22.19 -20.58 3.66
N VAL A 120 -21.23 -19.67 3.41
CA VAL A 120 -21.04 -19.04 2.10
C VAL A 120 -20.36 -19.99 1.11
N TYR A 121 -19.71 -21.05 1.60
CA TYR A 121 -19.14 -22.11 0.78
C TYR A 121 -20.07 -23.33 0.72
N PRO A 122 -20.29 -23.94 -0.46
CA PRO A 122 -21.16 -25.11 -0.61
C PRO A 122 -20.46 -26.42 -0.18
N PHE A 123 -19.60 -26.37 0.85
CA PHE A 123 -19.05 -27.60 1.43
C PHE A 123 -20.00 -28.06 2.54
N SER A 124 -20.33 -29.35 2.51
CA SER A 124 -21.22 -29.94 3.50
C SER A 124 -20.61 -29.82 4.89
N ASN A 125 -21.44 -29.76 5.93
CA ASN A 125 -21.01 -29.71 7.34
C ASN A 125 -20.04 -30.85 7.77
N ALA A 126 -19.76 -31.83 6.90
CA ALA A 126 -18.79 -32.91 7.12
C ALA A 126 -17.32 -32.49 6.93
N ASP A 127 -17.05 -31.35 6.27
CA ASP A 127 -15.68 -30.95 5.90
C ASP A 127 -15.08 -29.86 6.83
N VAL A 128 -15.81 -29.40 7.85
CA VAL A 128 -15.34 -28.36 8.78
C VAL A 128 -14.45 -29.00 9.85
N PRO A 129 -13.14 -28.70 9.90
CA PRO A 129 -12.27 -29.22 10.95
C PRO A 129 -12.72 -28.66 12.30
N LYS A 130 -13.10 -29.55 13.22
CA LYS A 130 -13.34 -29.16 14.63
C LYS A 130 -11.99 -28.77 15.23
N PHE A 131 -11.69 -27.47 15.27
CA PHE A 131 -10.60 -26.96 16.11
C PHE A 131 -11.03 -27.13 17.58
N GLN A 132 -10.63 -28.25 18.18
CA GLN A 132 -10.60 -28.38 19.63
C GLN A 132 -9.38 -27.60 20.14
N ILE A 133 -9.65 -26.48 20.80
CA ILE A 133 -8.64 -25.78 21.59
C ILE A 133 -8.58 -26.55 22.92
N GLY A 134 -7.48 -27.26 23.13
CA GLY A 134 -7.12 -27.89 24.41
C GLY A 134 -6.33 -26.94 25.29
#